data_AF-A0A2T2N5G7-F1
#
_entry.id   AF-A0A2T2N5G7-F1
#
_cell.length_a   1.000
_cell.length_b   1.000
_cell.length_c   1.000
_cell.angle_alpha   90.00
_cell.angle_beta   90.00
_cell.angle_gamma   90.00
#
_symmetry.space_group_name_H-M   'P 1'
#
loop_
_entity.id
_entity.type
_entity.pdbx_description
1 polymer ?
#
loop_
_entity_poly.entity_id
_entity_poly.type
_entity_poly.pdbx_seq_one_letter_code
_entity_poly.pdbx_strand_id
1 'polypeptide(L)'
;LFSSLPPELRNHLYSYTIDGSSPASTLHLPLGSKTYVLPHSTLTIAPVHHGINSLVDLRRYDFLEAEEYYQYLLTEGIELRIAITFTGNVNFFIQSHWDKKVTSHLHNLTKKHPWLRKVRTIDARILWAPKDRISIPSKKPRPSAGRIASAMLDAISRAIQDPLVARKKGRLSAKML
;
A
#
# COMPACT_ATOMS: atom_id res chain seq x y z
N LEU A 1 9.67 -21.65 27.98
CA LEU A 1 9.04 -20.48 28.63
C LEU A 1 8.22 -19.65 27.64
N PHE A 2 8.75 -19.28 26.47
CA PHE A 2 7.94 -18.57 25.47
C PHE A 2 6.87 -19.48 24.81
N SER A 3 7.25 -20.70 24.42
CA SER A 3 6.33 -21.72 23.87
C SER A 3 5.20 -22.14 24.81
N SER A 4 5.36 -21.93 26.12
CA SER A 4 4.34 -22.25 27.13
C SER A 4 3.32 -21.11 27.34
N LEU A 5 3.50 -19.97 26.68
CA LEU A 5 2.53 -18.87 26.72
C LEU A 5 1.32 -19.18 25.81
N PRO A 6 0.10 -18.85 26.25
CA PRO A 6 -1.07 -18.86 25.37
C PRO A 6 -0.85 -18.03 24.09
N PRO A 7 -1.44 -18.43 22.95
CA PRO A 7 -1.33 -17.70 21.68
C PRO A 7 -1.70 -16.22 21.78
N GLU A 8 -2.67 -15.85 22.62
CA GLU A 8 -3.11 -14.47 22.81
C GLU A 8 -2.00 -13.60 23.38
N LEU A 9 -1.26 -14.11 24.38
CA LEU A 9 -0.14 -13.39 24.98
C LEU A 9 1.05 -13.30 24.01
N ARG A 10 1.29 -14.33 23.21
CA ARG A 10 2.34 -14.31 22.17
C ARG A 10 2.03 -13.28 21.08
N ASN A 11 0.78 -13.24 20.60
CA ASN A 11 0.31 -12.22 19.67
C ASN A 11 0.43 -10.80 20.24
N HIS A 12 0.11 -10.64 21.53
CA HIS A 12 0.29 -9.37 22.21
C HIS A 12 1.76 -8.95 22.25
N LEU A 13 2.69 -9.87 22.51
CA LEU A 13 4.13 -9.60 22.43
C LEU A 13 4.58 -9.24 21.01
N TYR A 14 4.12 -9.98 20.00
CA TYR A 14 4.43 -9.70 18.60
C TYR A 14 3.96 -8.30 18.20
N SER A 15 2.82 -7.83 18.71
CA SER A 15 2.31 -6.49 18.42
C SER A 15 3.30 -5.36 18.74
N TYR A 16 4.12 -5.52 19.78
CA TYR A 16 5.15 -4.54 20.17
C TYR A 16 6.35 -4.51 19.23
N THR A 17 6.54 -5.54 18.40
CA THR A 17 7.68 -5.63 17.48
C THR A 17 7.42 -5.02 16.11
N ILE A 18 6.17 -4.62 15.84
CA ILE A 18 5.73 -4.06 14.55
C ILE A 18 5.43 -2.57 14.70
N ASP A 19 6.13 -1.91 15.60
CA ASP A 19 6.02 -0.48 15.75
C ASP A 19 6.77 0.22 14.62
N GLY A 20 6.26 1.37 14.15
CA GLY A 20 6.88 2.14 13.08
C GLY A 20 8.25 2.74 13.44
N SER A 21 8.81 2.39 14.60
CA SER A 21 10.14 2.81 15.05
C SER A 21 11.25 1.99 14.36
N SER A 22 10.96 0.73 14.03
CA SER A 22 11.88 -0.13 13.29
C SER A 22 11.97 0.27 11.82
N PRO A 23 13.11 0.07 11.12
CA PRO A 23 13.19 0.33 9.69
C PRO A 23 12.24 -0.56 8.89
N ALA A 24 11.62 0.02 7.85
CA ALA A 24 10.76 -0.76 6.95
C ALA A 24 11.58 -1.76 6.14
N SER A 25 11.11 -3.00 6.08
CA SER A 25 11.71 -4.12 5.36
C SER A 25 10.75 -4.67 4.32
N THR A 26 11.30 -5.14 3.20
CA THR A 26 10.58 -5.90 2.17
C THR A 26 10.90 -7.39 2.19
N LEU A 27 11.80 -7.80 3.09
CA LEU A 27 12.27 -9.18 3.18
C LEU A 27 11.14 -10.12 3.59
N HIS A 28 11.22 -11.37 3.14
CA HIS A 28 10.26 -12.44 3.44
C HIS A 28 8.81 -12.18 3.02
N LEU A 29 8.50 -11.08 2.32
CA LEU A 29 7.15 -10.80 1.85
C LEU A 29 6.82 -11.60 0.59
N PRO A 30 5.58 -12.12 0.47
CA PRO A 30 5.16 -12.95 -0.66
C PRO A 30 4.95 -12.17 -1.97
N LEU A 31 5.04 -10.83 -1.93
CA LEU A 31 4.89 -9.95 -3.07
C LEU A 31 6.05 -8.95 -3.09
N GLY A 32 6.86 -8.98 -4.13
CA GLY A 32 7.82 -7.92 -4.41
C GLY A 32 7.14 -6.66 -4.97
N SER A 33 7.90 -5.59 -5.14
CA SER A 33 7.39 -4.35 -5.73
C SER A 33 6.81 -4.58 -7.13
N LYS A 34 5.66 -3.96 -7.41
CA LYS A 34 4.99 -3.96 -8.71
C LYS A 34 4.85 -2.55 -9.24
N THR A 35 5.25 -2.35 -10.49
CA THR A 35 5.13 -1.08 -11.19
C THR A 35 4.20 -1.23 -12.39
N TYR A 36 3.25 -0.31 -12.50
CA TYR A 36 2.30 -0.20 -13.60
C TYR A 36 2.56 1.12 -14.32
N VAL A 37 2.94 1.02 -15.59
CA VAL A 37 3.07 2.19 -16.47
C VAL A 37 1.71 2.45 -17.10
N LEU A 38 1.16 3.63 -16.83
CA LEU A 38 -0.16 4.06 -17.27
C LEU A 38 -0.01 5.31 -18.15
N PRO A 39 -1.02 5.65 -18.95
CA PRO A 39 -1.02 6.94 -19.63
C PRO A 39 -0.82 8.07 -18.62
N HIS A 40 0.21 8.88 -18.85
CA HIS A 40 0.54 10.04 -18.03
C HIS A 40 0.83 9.75 -16.55
N SER A 41 1.06 8.49 -16.17
CA SER A 41 1.37 8.15 -14.79
C SER A 41 2.15 6.85 -14.63
N THR A 42 2.84 6.70 -13.53
CA THR A 42 3.45 5.45 -13.10
C THR A 42 3.03 5.17 -11.68
N LEU A 43 2.46 3.99 -11.45
CA LEU A 43 1.99 3.52 -10.15
C LEU A 43 2.93 2.40 -9.68
N THR A 44 3.60 2.60 -8.56
CA THR A 44 4.42 1.58 -7.91
C THR A 44 3.79 1.20 -6.58
N ILE A 45 3.69 -0.10 -6.32
CA ILE A 45 3.14 -0.67 -5.09
C ILE A 45 4.22 -1.56 -4.51
N ALA A 46 4.56 -1.36 -3.24
CA ALA A 46 5.51 -2.17 -2.52
C ALA A 46 4.95 -2.49 -1.13
N PRO A 47 4.73 -3.76 -0.77
CA PRO A 47 4.45 -4.10 0.60
C PRO A 47 5.74 -3.99 1.42
N VAL A 48 5.61 -3.51 2.65
CA VAL A 48 6.68 -3.42 3.63
C VAL A 48 6.15 -3.85 4.99
N HIS A 49 7.04 -4.22 5.88
CA HIS A 49 6.73 -4.44 7.29
C HIS A 49 7.79 -3.81 8.19
N HIS A 50 7.45 -3.61 9.46
CA HIS A 50 8.37 -3.07 10.47
C HIS A 50 8.80 -4.13 11.51
N GLY A 51 8.38 -5.40 11.31
CA GLY A 51 8.80 -6.51 12.17
C GLY A 51 10.29 -6.86 12.13
N ILE A 52 10.69 -7.74 13.04
CA ILE A 52 12.07 -8.17 13.25
C ILE A 52 12.46 -9.26 12.24
N ASN A 53 13.29 -8.90 11.26
CA ASN A 53 13.75 -9.84 10.22
C ASN A 53 14.46 -11.07 10.80
N SER A 54 15.32 -10.88 11.81
CA SER A 54 16.08 -11.99 12.42
C SER A 54 15.18 -13.04 13.08
N LEU A 55 14.00 -12.65 13.58
CA LEU A 55 13.02 -13.58 14.12
C LEU A 55 12.35 -14.38 13.00
N VAL A 56 12.10 -13.76 11.85
CA VAL A 56 11.58 -14.45 10.65
C VAL A 56 12.62 -15.40 10.06
N ASP A 57 13.90 -15.03 10.08
CA ASP A 57 15.00 -15.87 9.59
C ASP A 57 15.11 -17.20 10.33
N LEU A 58 14.67 -17.27 11.60
CA LEU A 58 14.70 -18.51 12.38
C LEU A 58 13.78 -19.60 11.81
N ARG A 59 12.85 -19.26 10.90
CA ARG A 59 12.02 -20.24 10.19
C ARG A 59 12.84 -21.26 9.41
N ARG A 60 14.03 -20.88 8.93
CA ARG A 60 14.93 -21.81 8.20
C ARG A 60 15.51 -22.91 9.09
N TYR A 61 15.36 -22.77 10.41
CA TYR A 61 15.78 -23.75 11.42
C TYR A 61 14.56 -24.37 12.14
N ASP A 62 13.37 -24.28 11.54
CA ASP A 62 12.13 -24.91 12.03
C ASP A 62 11.67 -24.46 13.43
N PHE A 63 12.00 -23.23 13.85
CA PHE A 63 11.43 -22.64 15.05
C PHE A 63 9.94 -22.31 14.83
N LEU A 64 9.06 -22.94 15.61
CA LEU A 64 7.60 -22.74 15.50
C LEU A 64 7.18 -21.30 15.78
N GLU A 65 7.84 -20.65 16.74
CA GLU A 65 7.62 -19.24 17.10
C GLU A 65 7.91 -18.32 15.91
N ALA A 66 8.89 -18.66 15.08
CA ALA A 66 9.26 -17.87 13.92
C ALA A 66 8.19 -17.95 12.83
N GLU A 67 7.57 -19.12 12.65
CA GLU A 67 6.42 -19.29 11.74
C GLU A 67 5.20 -18.55 12.27
N GLU A 68 4.89 -18.70 13.57
CA GLU A 68 3.78 -17.98 14.21
C GLU A 68 3.95 -16.46 14.08
N TYR A 69 5.16 -15.96 14.33
CA TYR A 69 5.50 -14.55 14.16
C TYR A 69 5.29 -14.08 12.72
N TYR A 70 5.75 -14.87 11.74
CA TYR A 70 5.58 -14.54 10.34
C TYR A 70 4.11 -14.50 9.92
N GLN A 71 3.28 -15.43 10.39
CA GLN A 71 1.83 -15.40 10.12
C GLN A 71 1.16 -14.18 10.75
N TYR A 72 1.57 -13.81 11.98
CA TYR A 72 1.11 -12.60 12.64
C TYR A 72 1.51 -11.35 11.83
N LEU A 73 2.76 -11.27 11.38
CA LEU A 73 3.28 -10.18 10.55
C LEU A 73 2.50 -10.01 9.25
N LEU A 74 2.19 -11.11 8.55
CA LEU A 74 1.42 -11.06 7.30
C LEU A 74 -0.01 -10.55 7.49
N THR A 75 -0.56 -10.72 8.69
CA THR A 75 -1.96 -10.37 8.99
C THR A 75 -2.08 -8.96 9.55
N GLU A 76 -1.15 -8.57 10.42
CA GLU A 76 -1.27 -7.36 11.23
C GLU A 76 -0.20 -6.31 10.90
N GLY A 77 0.93 -6.71 10.34
CA GLY A 77 2.14 -5.88 10.24
C GLY A 77 2.56 -5.44 8.85
N ILE A 78 1.76 -5.72 7.82
CA ILE A 78 2.05 -5.23 6.47
C ILE A 78 1.47 -3.82 6.27
N GLU A 79 2.32 -2.93 5.77
CA GLU A 79 1.97 -1.64 5.17
C GLU A 79 2.15 -1.73 3.65
N LEU A 80 1.25 -1.10 2.90
CA LEU A 80 1.44 -0.91 1.46
C LEU A 80 1.94 0.50 1.19
N ARG A 81 3.14 0.59 0.62
CA ARG A 81 3.69 1.84 0.09
C ARG A 81 3.33 1.99 -1.37
N ILE A 82 2.72 3.12 -1.68
CA ILE A 82 2.22 3.44 -3.01
C ILE A 82 2.89 4.71 -3.48
N ALA A 83 3.59 4.64 -4.60
CA ALA A 83 4.16 5.81 -5.26
C ALA A 83 3.44 6.05 -6.57
N ILE A 84 2.94 7.26 -6.78
CA ILE A 84 2.32 7.70 -8.03
C ILE A 84 3.16 8.83 -8.59
N THR A 85 3.79 8.60 -9.73
CA THR A 85 4.40 9.69 -10.51
C THR A 85 3.41 10.11 -11.56
N PHE A 86 2.83 11.29 -11.42
CA PHE A 86 1.86 11.84 -12.35
C PHE A 86 2.53 12.87 -13.27
N THR A 87 2.51 12.59 -14.57
CA THR A 87 3.12 13.44 -15.61
C THR A 87 2.09 14.12 -16.51
N GLY A 88 0.81 13.90 -16.24
CA GLY A 88 -0.28 14.43 -17.04
C GLY A 88 -0.54 15.91 -16.82
N ASN A 89 -1.12 16.53 -17.84
CA ASN A 89 -1.65 17.89 -17.72
C ASN A 89 -3.06 17.82 -17.12
N VAL A 90 -3.35 18.63 -16.08
CA VAL A 90 -4.69 18.77 -15.46
C VAL A 90 -5.81 18.94 -16.48
N ASN A 91 -5.53 19.58 -17.62
CA ASN A 91 -6.54 19.96 -18.60
C ASN A 91 -6.97 18.79 -19.49
N PHE A 92 -6.09 17.84 -19.75
CA PHE A 92 -6.32 16.73 -20.69
C PHE A 92 -6.46 15.39 -19.97
N PHE A 93 -6.11 15.34 -18.69
CA PHE A 93 -6.22 14.13 -17.91
C PHE A 93 -7.68 13.78 -17.62
N ILE A 94 -8.07 12.57 -18.01
CA ILE A 94 -9.41 12.03 -17.78
C ILE A 94 -9.35 11.01 -16.63
N GLN A 95 -9.82 11.42 -15.45
CA GLN A 95 -9.81 10.61 -14.23
C GLN A 95 -10.50 9.26 -14.42
N SER A 96 -11.68 9.22 -15.06
CA SER A 96 -12.46 7.98 -15.22
C SER A 96 -11.74 6.90 -16.03
N HIS A 97 -10.95 7.29 -17.04
CA HIS A 97 -10.14 6.35 -17.81
C HIS A 97 -8.98 5.78 -16.98
N TRP A 98 -8.37 6.62 -16.16
CA TRP A 98 -7.33 6.20 -15.23
C TRP A 98 -7.88 5.26 -14.17
N ASP A 99 -9.00 5.62 -13.54
CA ASP A 99 -9.69 4.82 -12.52
C ASP A 99 -9.99 3.42 -13.03
N LYS A 100 -10.56 3.31 -14.23
CA LYS A 100 -10.89 2.03 -14.83
C LYS A 100 -9.65 1.15 -15.00
N LYS A 101 -8.57 1.70 -15.56
CA LYS A 101 -7.31 0.95 -15.78
C LYS A 101 -6.68 0.50 -14.47
N VAL A 102 -6.54 1.42 -13.52
CA VAL A 102 -5.94 1.14 -12.21
C VAL A 102 -6.75 0.11 -11.46
N THR A 103 -8.06 0.30 -11.38
CA THR A 103 -8.95 -0.65 -10.70
C THR A 103 -8.84 -2.05 -11.30
N SER A 104 -8.76 -2.18 -12.64
CA SER A 104 -8.55 -3.49 -13.28
C SER A 104 -7.20 -4.12 -12.91
N HIS A 105 -6.11 -3.35 -12.92
CA HIS A 105 -4.79 -3.87 -12.53
C HIS A 105 -4.75 -4.30 -11.05
N LEU A 106 -5.31 -3.48 -10.17
CA LEU A 106 -5.37 -3.74 -8.73
C LEU A 106 -6.31 -4.90 -8.40
N HIS A 107 -7.42 -5.04 -9.12
CA HIS A 107 -8.32 -6.18 -8.99
C HIS A 107 -7.60 -7.49 -9.36
N ASN A 108 -6.85 -7.49 -10.47
CA ASN A 108 -6.04 -8.65 -10.85
C ASN A 108 -4.96 -8.96 -9.81
N LEU A 109 -4.34 -7.93 -9.24
CA LEU A 109 -3.34 -8.09 -8.18
C LEU A 109 -3.95 -8.69 -6.91
N THR A 110 -5.08 -8.15 -6.44
CA THR A 110 -5.76 -8.67 -5.23
C THR A 110 -6.38 -10.04 -5.44
N LYS A 111 -6.74 -10.42 -6.68
CA LYS A 111 -7.15 -11.78 -7.01
C LYS A 111 -5.99 -12.78 -6.86
N LYS A 112 -4.78 -12.39 -7.27
CA LYS A 112 -3.57 -13.23 -7.13
C LYS A 112 -3.03 -13.24 -5.69
N HIS A 113 -3.23 -12.16 -4.96
CA HIS A 113 -2.74 -11.99 -3.59
C HIS A 113 -3.89 -11.53 -2.66
N PRO A 114 -4.79 -12.44 -2.24
CA PRO A 114 -5.99 -12.09 -1.48
C PRO A 114 -5.72 -11.36 -0.16
N TRP A 115 -4.56 -11.58 0.45
CA TRP A 115 -4.15 -10.92 1.70
C TRP A 115 -4.02 -9.40 1.55
N LEU A 116 -3.80 -8.86 0.35
CA LEU A 116 -3.75 -7.41 0.10
C LEU A 116 -5.03 -6.70 0.54
N ARG A 117 -6.18 -7.39 0.48
CA ARG A 117 -7.47 -6.85 0.93
C ARG A 117 -7.56 -6.60 2.42
N LYS A 118 -6.71 -7.28 3.20
CA LYS A 118 -6.65 -7.21 4.66
C LYS A 118 -5.65 -6.17 5.16
N VAL A 119 -4.85 -5.56 4.28
CA VAL A 119 -3.86 -4.55 4.65
C VAL A 119 -4.55 -3.35 5.28
N ARG A 120 -4.08 -2.96 6.47
CA ARG A 120 -4.64 -1.86 7.25
C ARG A 120 -4.01 -0.52 6.89
N THR A 121 -2.70 -0.50 6.66
CA THR A 121 -1.96 0.74 6.45
C THR A 121 -1.57 0.91 4.99
N ILE A 122 -1.92 2.06 4.41
CA ILE A 122 -1.44 2.49 3.10
C ILE A 122 -0.72 3.83 3.28
N ASP A 123 0.58 3.86 2.95
CA ASP A 123 1.34 5.11 2.79
C ASP A 123 1.45 5.43 1.30
N ALA A 124 0.77 6.48 0.86
CA ALA A 124 0.74 6.89 -0.53
C ALA A 124 1.44 8.23 -0.76
N ARG A 125 2.33 8.25 -1.75
CA ARG A 125 3.07 9.44 -2.18
C ARG A 125 2.77 9.74 -3.63
N ILE A 126 2.38 10.97 -3.90
CA ILE A 126 2.06 11.43 -5.26
C ILE A 126 3.06 12.51 -5.63
N LEU A 127 3.91 12.23 -6.61
CA LEU A 127 4.79 13.21 -7.23
C LEU A 127 4.10 13.77 -8.47
N TRP A 128 3.92 15.08 -8.52
CA TRP A 128 3.38 15.75 -9.71
C TRP A 128 4.52 16.36 -10.54
N ALA A 129 4.78 15.81 -11.73
CA ALA A 129 5.85 16.24 -12.64
C ALA A 129 5.31 16.41 -14.08
N PRO A 130 4.58 17.49 -14.38
CA PRO A 130 3.88 17.64 -15.65
C PRO A 130 4.88 17.92 -16.77
N LYS A 131 4.79 17.19 -17.88
CA LYS A 131 5.73 17.35 -19.01
C LYS A 131 5.51 18.65 -19.79
N ASP A 132 4.26 19.12 -19.87
CA ASP A 132 3.90 20.30 -20.64
C ASP A 132 3.53 21.48 -19.72
N ARG A 133 4.29 22.58 -19.81
CA ARG A 133 4.01 23.85 -19.12
C ARG A 133 2.94 24.70 -19.82
N ILE A 134 2.32 24.18 -20.88
CA ILE A 134 1.39 24.97 -21.70
C ILE A 134 0.05 25.09 -20.96
N SER A 135 -0.11 26.23 -20.29
CA SER A 135 -1.39 26.67 -19.74
C SER A 135 -2.22 27.29 -20.86
N ILE A 136 -3.04 26.50 -21.54
CA ILE A 136 -4.08 27.04 -22.42
C ILE A 136 -5.19 27.58 -21.50
N PRO A 137 -5.57 28.87 -21.52
CA PRO A 137 -6.68 29.40 -20.74
C PRO A 137 -7.99 28.69 -21.10
N SER A 138 -8.81 28.33 -20.10
CA SER A 138 -10.06 27.58 -20.27
C SER A 138 -11.13 28.27 -19.45
N LYS A 139 -12.31 28.44 -20.04
CA LYS A 139 -13.46 29.13 -19.45
C LYS A 139 -14.19 28.29 -18.39
N LYS A 140 -13.85 27.01 -18.24
CA LYS A 140 -14.48 26.10 -17.26
C LYS A 140 -13.65 25.99 -15.97
N PRO A 141 -14.29 25.85 -14.79
CA PRO A 141 -13.57 25.60 -13.54
C PRO A 141 -12.77 24.31 -13.66
N ARG A 142 -11.45 24.41 -13.50
CA ARG A 142 -10.54 23.28 -13.69
C ARG A 142 -10.50 22.40 -12.45
N PRO A 143 -10.40 21.07 -12.60
CA PRO A 143 -10.04 20.22 -11.48
C PRO A 143 -8.66 20.65 -10.97
N SER A 144 -8.56 20.88 -9.66
CA SER A 144 -7.27 21.16 -9.04
C SER A 144 -6.43 19.89 -9.01
N ALA A 145 -5.11 20.06 -9.02
CA ALA A 145 -4.16 18.96 -8.89
C ALA A 145 -4.44 18.10 -7.63
N GLY A 146 -4.84 18.75 -6.52
CA GLY A 146 -5.26 18.08 -5.30
C GLY A 146 -6.53 17.23 -5.44
N ARG A 147 -7.51 17.65 -6.27
CA ARG A 147 -8.71 16.84 -6.55
C ARG A 147 -8.38 15.57 -7.32
N ILE A 148 -7.48 15.67 -8.30
CA ILE A 148 -7.00 14.51 -9.06
C ILE A 148 -6.24 13.56 -8.13
N ALA A 149 -5.32 14.08 -7.32
CA ALA A 149 -4.58 13.30 -6.33
C ALA A 149 -5.51 12.56 -5.35
N SER A 150 -6.52 13.26 -4.80
CA SER A 150 -7.53 12.63 -3.92
C SER A 150 -8.29 11.52 -4.63
N ALA A 151 -8.78 11.76 -5.84
CA ALA A 151 -9.53 10.77 -6.61
C ALA A 151 -8.68 9.53 -6.94
N MET A 152 -7.39 9.72 -7.26
CA MET A 152 -6.45 8.62 -7.47
C MET A 152 -6.30 7.75 -6.22
N LEU A 153 -6.14 8.37 -5.05
CA LEU A 153 -6.03 7.67 -3.77
C LEU A 153 -7.32 6.93 -3.43
N ASP A 154 -8.48 7.54 -3.67
CA ASP A 154 -9.77 6.92 -3.44
C ASP A 154 -9.99 5.69 -4.35
N ALA A 155 -9.58 5.77 -5.61
CA ALA A 155 -9.66 4.64 -6.53
C ALA A 155 -8.75 3.49 -6.08
N ILE A 156 -7.52 3.80 -5.64
CA ILE A 156 -6.57 2.80 -5.13
C ILE A 156 -7.06 2.16 -3.84
N SER A 157 -7.47 2.96 -2.86
CA SER A 157 -7.97 2.45 -1.57
C SER A 157 -9.17 1.52 -1.79
N ARG A 158 -10.15 1.93 -2.61
CA ARG A 158 -11.34 1.10 -2.92
C ARG A 158 -11.01 -0.18 -3.69
N ALA A 159 -10.00 -0.16 -4.55
CA ALA A 159 -9.62 -1.33 -5.34
C ALA A 159 -8.79 -2.35 -4.55
N ILE A 160 -8.05 -1.89 -3.53
CA ILE A 160 -7.15 -2.74 -2.73
C ILE A 160 -7.81 -3.17 -1.42
N GLN A 161 -8.32 -2.24 -0.61
CA GLN A 161 -8.79 -2.54 0.74
C GLN A 161 -10.24 -3.03 0.74
N ASP A 162 -10.51 -4.02 1.58
CA ASP A 162 -11.89 -4.38 1.90
C ASP A 162 -12.61 -3.18 2.56
N PRO A 163 -13.84 -2.83 2.15
CA PRO A 163 -14.60 -1.73 2.74
C PRO A 163 -14.75 -1.82 4.27
N LEU A 164 -14.81 -3.03 4.83
CA LEU A 164 -14.90 -3.24 6.28
C LEU A 164 -13.57 -2.94 6.98
N VAL A 165 -12.44 -3.26 6.35
CA VAL A 165 -11.10 -2.95 6.87
C VAL A 165 -10.88 -1.44 6.82
N ALA A 166 -11.19 -0.81 5.69
CA ALA A 166 -11.09 0.64 5.50
C ALA A 166 -11.87 1.42 6.58
N ARG A 167 -13.08 0.94 6.93
CA ARG A 167 -13.94 1.59 7.94
C ARG A 167 -13.49 1.38 9.39
N LYS A 168 -12.97 0.20 9.75
CA LYS A 168 -12.70 -0.15 11.15
C LYS A 168 -11.29 0.18 11.62
N LYS A 169 -10.28 0.00 10.76
CA LYS A 169 -8.86 0.09 11.13
C LYS A 169 -7.95 0.59 9.99
N GLY A 170 -8.53 1.01 8.87
CA GLY A 170 -7.78 1.49 7.71
C GLY A 170 -7.11 2.82 8.01
N ARG A 171 -5.81 2.91 7.78
CA ARG A 171 -5.05 4.17 7.84
C ARG A 171 -4.47 4.46 6.47
N LEU A 172 -4.96 5.53 5.84
CA LEU A 172 -4.38 6.10 4.63
C LEU A 172 -3.56 7.33 5.01
N SER A 173 -2.24 7.28 4.82
CA SER A 173 -1.40 8.48 4.82
C SER A 173 -1.14 8.90 3.39
N ALA A 174 -1.26 10.18 3.11
CA ALA A 174 -1.09 10.72 1.78
C ALA A 174 -0.21 11.96 1.82
N LYS A 175 0.82 12.00 0.99
CA LYS A 175 1.65 13.19 0.79
C LYS A 175 1.80 13.48 -0.69
N MET A 176 1.45 14.70 -1.08
CA MET A 176 1.74 15.24 -2.40
C MET A 176 3.11 15.93 -2.35
N LEU A 177 3.98 15.61 -3.31
CA LEU A 177 5.34 16.13 -3.48
C LEU A 177 5.45 16.93 -4.78
#